data_AF-A0A5E6N410-F1
#
_entry.id   AF-A0A5E6N410-F1
#
_cell.length_a   1.000
_cell.length_b   1.000
_cell.length_c   1.000
_cell.angle_alpha   90.00
_cell.angle_beta   90.00
_cell.angle_gamma   90.00
#
_symmetry.space_group_name_H-M   'P 1'
#
loop_
_entity.id
_entity.type
_entity.pdbx_description
1 polymer ?
#
loop_
_entity_poly.entity_id
_entity_poly.type
_entity_poly.pdbx_seq_one_letter_code
_entity_poly.pdbx_strand_id
1 'polypeptide(L)'
;MIGKYPHGDTAVYDTIVRMAQPFSMRSILIDGQGNFGSVDGDRAAAMRYTEIRMTKLSHELLRDLDKQTVDFIDNYDGSESEPSVLPTRVPNLLVNGSSGIAVGMATNIPPHNLGEVVDACLAVIDKDTITLDDLLALIPGPDFPTEGIINGASGIRQAYETGKGKIYLRSVSHVEGEDKQSIVVTELPYQVNKAKLITKIAELVKDKKVDGITGLRDESDKDGMRMVIELRRGEVPEVMLNNLYKLTEMQTVFGINMVAIDKGMPKLMTLRGILDAFIAHRRDVVTVALFLSSIRQETVHIS
;
A
#
# COMPACT_ATOMS: atom_id res chain seq x y z
N MET A 1 -6.19 19.42 -15.34
CA MET A 1 -5.57 19.24 -14.01
C MET A 1 -4.55 20.33 -13.71
N ILE A 2 -3.44 20.47 -14.45
CA ILE A 2 -2.38 21.44 -14.11
C ILE A 2 -2.84 22.91 -14.15
N GLY A 3 -3.74 23.27 -15.07
CA GLY A 3 -4.31 24.63 -15.11
C GLY A 3 -5.28 24.97 -13.97
N LYS A 4 -5.69 23.98 -13.15
CA LYS A 4 -6.62 24.17 -12.03
C LYS A 4 -5.97 23.93 -10.65
N TYR A 5 -4.83 23.22 -10.61
CA TYR A 5 -4.12 22.83 -9.38
C TYR A 5 -2.60 23.02 -9.55
N PRO A 6 -1.93 23.77 -8.65
CA PRO A 6 -0.67 24.44 -8.98
C PRO A 6 0.57 23.56 -8.75
N HIS A 7 0.81 22.54 -9.57
CA HIS A 7 2.04 21.75 -9.52
C HIS A 7 2.49 21.24 -10.91
N GLY A 8 3.77 20.84 -11.01
CA GLY A 8 4.36 20.34 -12.25
C GLY A 8 3.71 19.04 -12.75
N ASP A 9 3.63 18.90 -14.07
CA ASP A 9 3.01 17.76 -14.77
C ASP A 9 3.61 16.40 -14.38
N THR A 10 4.92 16.37 -14.15
CA THR A 10 5.68 15.16 -13.88
C THR A 10 5.25 14.51 -12.57
N ALA A 11 5.10 15.30 -11.50
CA ALA A 11 4.66 14.78 -10.19
C ALA A 11 3.23 14.22 -10.26
N VAL A 12 2.35 14.87 -11.02
CA VAL A 12 0.98 14.40 -11.25
C VAL A 12 0.99 13.08 -12.02
N TYR A 13 1.75 13.00 -13.10
CA TYR A 13 1.83 11.79 -13.93
C TYR A 13 2.44 10.60 -13.16
N ASP A 14 3.54 10.81 -12.44
CA ASP A 14 4.16 9.76 -11.63
C ASP A 14 3.20 9.24 -10.54
N THR A 15 2.37 10.11 -9.97
CA THR A 15 1.33 9.73 -9.00
C THR A 15 0.24 8.89 -9.66
N ILE A 16 -0.24 9.29 -10.85
CA ILE A 16 -1.21 8.51 -11.63
C ILE A 16 -0.64 7.12 -11.95
N VAL A 17 0.61 7.06 -12.41
CA VAL A 17 1.29 5.80 -12.74
C VAL A 17 1.35 4.90 -11.52
N ARG A 18 1.77 5.43 -10.37
CA ARG A 18 1.78 4.67 -9.11
C ARG A 18 0.40 4.11 -8.75
N MET A 19 -0.67 4.90 -8.95
CA MET A 19 -2.05 4.49 -8.64
C MET A 19 -2.63 3.44 -9.60
N ALA A 20 -1.99 3.23 -10.75
CA ALA A 20 -2.34 2.22 -11.74
C ALA A 20 -1.50 0.93 -11.63
N GLN A 21 -0.43 0.94 -10.83
CA GLN A 21 0.48 -0.21 -10.70
C GLN A 21 -0.02 -1.21 -9.65
N PRO A 22 -0.35 -2.46 -10.03
CA PRO A 22 -0.88 -3.47 -9.10
C PRO A 22 0.16 -3.93 -8.07
N PHE A 23 1.46 -3.85 -8.39
CA PHE A 23 2.54 -4.17 -7.46
C PHE A 23 2.86 -3.04 -6.48
N SER A 24 2.35 -1.82 -6.72
CA SER A 24 2.61 -0.65 -5.87
C SER A 24 1.50 -0.40 -4.86
N MET A 25 0.24 -0.73 -5.21
CA MET A 25 -0.94 -0.52 -4.38
C MET A 25 -1.76 -1.80 -4.24
N ARG A 26 -2.21 -2.09 -3.02
CA ARG A 26 -3.02 -3.28 -2.72
C ARG A 26 -4.37 -3.26 -3.44
N SER A 27 -4.97 -2.08 -3.56
CA SER A 27 -6.20 -1.83 -4.32
C SER A 27 -6.01 -0.62 -5.25
N ILE A 28 -5.76 -0.88 -6.52
CA ILE A 28 -5.55 0.17 -7.52
C ILE A 28 -6.76 1.10 -7.65
N LEU A 29 -6.48 2.39 -7.80
CA LEU A 29 -7.49 3.44 -7.94
C LEU A 29 -7.66 3.89 -9.39
N ILE A 30 -6.66 3.64 -10.22
CA ILE A 30 -6.66 3.97 -11.64
C ILE A 30 -6.57 2.68 -12.45
N ASP A 31 -7.48 2.51 -13.39
CA ASP A 31 -7.43 1.46 -14.41
C ASP A 31 -6.73 2.06 -15.63
N GLY A 32 -5.56 1.53 -15.96
CA GLY A 32 -4.68 2.05 -16.99
C GLY A 32 -4.53 1.09 -18.17
N GLN A 33 -4.52 1.63 -19.38
CA GLN A 33 -4.17 0.92 -20.60
C GLN A 33 -2.87 1.50 -21.19
N GLY A 34 -1.89 0.64 -21.43
CA GLY A 34 -0.54 1.02 -21.90
C GLY A 34 0.56 0.47 -20.99
N ASN A 35 1.78 0.95 -21.16
CA ASN A 35 2.91 0.54 -20.31
C ASN A 35 3.02 1.44 -19.07
N PHE A 36 2.68 0.89 -17.90
CA PHE A 36 2.77 1.56 -16.59
C PHE A 36 4.01 1.16 -15.78
N GLY A 37 5.01 0.56 -16.42
CA GLY A 37 6.22 0.06 -15.77
C GLY A 37 6.05 -1.34 -15.18
N SER A 38 7.13 -1.85 -14.60
CA SER A 38 7.24 -3.23 -14.11
C SER A 38 7.94 -3.30 -12.74
N VAL A 39 7.82 -4.45 -12.08
CA VAL A 39 8.58 -4.76 -10.83
C VAL A 39 10.09 -4.76 -11.08
N ASP A 40 10.51 -4.92 -12.34
CA ASP A 40 11.91 -4.92 -12.78
C ASP A 40 12.51 -3.50 -12.76
N GLY A 41 11.67 -2.47 -12.64
CA GLY A 41 12.08 -1.07 -12.58
C GLY A 41 12.00 -0.36 -13.91
N ASP A 42 11.35 -0.96 -14.91
CA ASP A 42 11.05 -0.27 -16.14
C ASP A 42 10.13 0.91 -15.84
N ARG A 43 10.46 2.05 -16.43
CA ARG A 43 9.64 3.25 -16.31
C ARG A 43 8.37 3.11 -17.14
N ALA A 44 7.30 3.75 -16.69
CA ALA A 44 6.11 3.90 -17.49
C ALA A 44 6.41 4.63 -18.80
N ALA A 45 5.61 4.35 -19.83
CA ALA A 45 5.65 5.11 -21.08
C ALA A 45 5.29 6.59 -20.81
N ALA A 46 5.63 7.46 -21.77
CA ALA A 46 5.24 8.87 -21.70
C ALA A 46 3.71 9.03 -21.71
N MET A 47 3.21 10.08 -21.04
CA MET A 47 1.76 10.37 -20.88
C MET A 47 0.92 10.41 -22.16
N ARG A 48 1.56 10.55 -23.34
CA ARG A 48 0.89 10.54 -24.65
C ARG A 48 0.55 9.14 -25.17
N TYR A 49 1.00 8.09 -24.49
CA TYR A 49 0.83 6.68 -24.88
C TYR A 49 0.01 5.87 -23.87
N THR A 50 -0.43 6.50 -22.78
CA THR A 50 -1.19 5.85 -21.71
C THR A 50 -2.58 6.44 -21.66
N GLU A 51 -3.56 5.57 -21.47
CA GLU A 51 -4.96 5.93 -21.24
C GLU A 51 -5.37 5.45 -19.87
N ILE A 52 -6.23 6.21 -19.18
CA ILE A 52 -6.65 5.91 -17.82
C ILE A 52 -8.14 6.16 -17.62
N ARG A 53 -8.72 5.42 -16.68
CA ARG A 53 -10.04 5.68 -16.12
C ARG A 53 -10.07 5.31 -14.64
N MET A 54 -11.13 5.71 -13.95
CA MET A 54 -11.32 5.32 -12.55
C MET A 54 -11.67 3.83 -12.44
N THR A 55 -11.12 3.17 -11.41
CA THR A 55 -11.60 1.84 -11.03
C THR A 55 -12.96 1.92 -10.35
N LYS A 56 -13.65 0.77 -10.23
CA LYS A 56 -14.90 0.69 -9.45
C LYS A 56 -14.71 1.15 -8.00
N LEU A 57 -13.54 0.88 -7.39
CA LEU A 57 -13.23 1.30 -6.03
C LEU A 57 -13.15 2.83 -5.93
N SER A 58 -12.54 3.49 -6.91
CA SER A 58 -12.45 4.96 -6.95
C SER A 58 -13.82 5.63 -7.04
N HIS A 59 -14.78 5.02 -7.75
CA HIS A 59 -16.16 5.51 -7.72
C HIS A 59 -16.78 5.47 -6.31
N GLU A 60 -16.45 4.48 -5.49
CA GLU A 60 -16.92 4.41 -4.09
C GLU A 60 -16.22 5.43 -3.17
N LEU A 61 -15.02 5.90 -3.52
CA LEU A 61 -14.35 7.01 -2.82
C LEU A 61 -15.07 8.35 -3.06
N LEU A 62 -15.63 8.54 -4.26
CA LEU A 62 -16.26 9.79 -4.70
C LEU A 62 -17.78 9.79 -4.57
N ARG A 63 -18.37 8.69 -4.10
CA ARG A 63 -19.82 8.51 -4.12
C ARG A 63 -20.52 9.54 -3.23
N ASP A 64 -21.57 10.15 -3.78
CA ASP A 64 -22.37 11.22 -3.16
C ASP A 64 -21.67 12.59 -3.02
N LEU A 65 -20.51 12.80 -3.65
CA LEU A 65 -19.81 14.09 -3.64
C LEU A 65 -20.66 15.23 -4.22
N ASP A 66 -21.48 14.95 -5.23
CA ASP A 66 -22.42 15.88 -5.88
C ASP A 66 -23.58 16.32 -4.96
N LYS A 67 -23.77 15.62 -3.83
CA LYS A 67 -24.82 15.93 -2.86
C LYS A 67 -24.35 16.88 -1.76
N GLN A 68 -23.20 17.54 -1.91
CA GLN A 68 -22.67 18.49 -0.92
C GLN A 68 -22.52 17.86 0.48
N THR A 69 -22.09 16.60 0.53
CA THR A 69 -21.92 15.86 1.79
C THR A 69 -20.62 16.15 2.53
N VAL A 70 -19.77 17.02 1.97
CA VAL A 70 -18.46 17.41 2.49
C VAL A 70 -18.24 18.89 2.19
N ASP A 71 -17.36 19.52 2.98
CA ASP A 71 -16.99 20.92 2.79
C ASP A 71 -16.09 21.09 1.57
N PHE A 72 -16.41 22.11 0.77
CA PHE A 72 -15.58 22.57 -0.34
C PHE A 72 -14.80 23.81 0.07
N ILE A 73 -13.56 23.89 -0.39
CA ILE A 73 -12.68 25.05 -0.22
C ILE A 73 -12.34 25.62 -1.59
N ASP A 74 -12.01 26.90 -1.63
CA ASP A 74 -11.54 27.55 -2.85
C ASP A 74 -10.18 26.97 -3.27
N ASN A 75 -9.98 26.80 -4.57
CA ASN A 75 -8.68 26.42 -5.12
C ASN A 75 -7.66 27.58 -5.01
N TYR A 76 -6.42 27.34 -5.44
CA TYR A 76 -5.29 28.27 -5.26
C TYR A 76 -5.50 29.69 -5.82
N ASP A 77 -6.33 29.85 -6.86
CA ASP A 77 -6.63 31.14 -7.51
C ASP A 77 -8.07 31.63 -7.27
N GLY A 78 -8.84 30.90 -6.47
CA GLY A 78 -10.23 31.22 -6.12
C GLY A 78 -11.23 31.14 -7.29
N SER A 79 -10.84 30.55 -8.43
CA SER A 79 -11.71 30.43 -9.60
C SER A 79 -12.59 29.18 -9.57
N GLU A 80 -12.22 28.17 -8.80
CA GLU A 80 -12.88 26.87 -8.69
C GLU A 80 -12.94 26.44 -7.23
N SER A 81 -13.76 25.43 -6.92
CA SER A 81 -13.82 24.83 -5.60
C SER A 81 -13.39 23.37 -5.63
N GLU A 82 -12.79 22.90 -4.54
CA GLU A 82 -12.35 21.52 -4.36
C GLU A 82 -12.80 20.97 -3.00
N PRO A 83 -13.13 19.67 -2.91
CA PRO A 83 -13.51 19.08 -1.63
C PRO A 83 -12.30 18.97 -0.71
N SER A 84 -12.47 19.41 0.54
CA SER A 84 -11.44 19.30 1.59
C SER A 84 -11.15 17.85 2.00
N VAL A 85 -12.18 16.99 1.92
CA VAL A 85 -12.13 15.54 2.14
C VAL A 85 -13.09 14.85 1.18
N LEU A 86 -12.86 13.58 0.87
CA LEU A 86 -13.79 12.80 0.06
C LEU A 86 -14.87 12.14 0.94
N PRO A 87 -16.12 12.01 0.47
CA PRO A 87 -17.20 11.28 1.15
C PRO A 87 -17.02 9.75 1.09
N THR A 88 -15.77 9.30 1.20
CA THR A 88 -15.36 7.92 0.95
C THR A 88 -16.19 6.93 1.74
N ARG A 89 -16.57 5.83 1.08
CA ARG A 89 -17.20 4.66 1.71
C ARG A 89 -16.21 3.56 2.05
N VAL A 90 -14.94 3.75 1.72
CA VAL A 90 -13.87 2.77 1.87
C VAL A 90 -12.83 3.30 2.87
N PRO A 91 -12.38 2.48 3.84
CA PRO A 91 -11.31 2.84 4.78
C PRO A 91 -9.92 2.84 4.09
N ASN A 92 -9.78 3.70 3.07
CA ASN A 92 -8.66 3.66 2.11
C ASN A 92 -7.29 3.86 2.76
N LEU A 93 -7.20 4.60 3.88
CA LEU A 93 -5.95 4.81 4.62
C LEU A 93 -5.32 3.49 5.08
N LEU A 94 -6.12 2.55 5.58
CA LEU A 94 -5.63 1.23 6.00
C LEU A 94 -5.50 0.28 4.82
N VAL A 95 -6.48 0.30 3.90
CA VAL A 95 -6.52 -0.61 2.74
C VAL A 95 -5.29 -0.44 1.85
N ASN A 96 -4.96 0.80 1.49
CA ASN A 96 -3.84 1.10 0.59
C ASN A 96 -2.57 1.55 1.32
N GLY A 97 -2.67 1.91 2.60
CA GLY A 97 -1.56 2.48 3.34
C GLY A 97 -1.21 3.89 2.87
N SER A 98 -0.11 4.41 3.42
CA SER A 98 0.46 5.70 3.01
C SER A 98 1.92 5.79 3.45
N SER A 99 2.74 6.47 2.66
CA SER A 99 4.14 6.74 2.98
C SER A 99 4.45 8.19 2.65
N GLY A 100 5.05 8.92 3.58
CA GLY A 100 5.36 10.34 3.38
C GLY A 100 6.37 10.87 4.38
N ILE A 101 7.11 11.89 3.96
CA ILE A 101 8.08 12.60 4.79
C ILE A 101 7.72 14.07 4.74
N ALA A 102 7.51 14.67 5.90
CA ALA A 102 7.25 16.09 6.08
C ALA A 102 8.36 16.72 6.93
N VAL A 103 8.30 18.03 7.15
CA VAL A 103 9.26 18.72 8.02
C VAL A 103 9.04 18.26 9.46
N GLY A 104 10.00 17.50 10.01
CA GLY A 104 9.99 17.01 11.39
C GLY A 104 9.14 15.76 11.64
N MET A 105 8.49 15.19 10.62
CA MET A 105 7.62 14.02 10.76
C MET A 105 7.72 13.09 9.55
N ALA A 106 7.39 11.82 9.75
CA ALA A 106 7.23 10.85 8.68
C ALA A 106 5.99 10.00 8.97
N THR A 107 5.43 9.38 7.93
CA THR A 107 4.38 8.37 8.03
C THR A 107 4.73 7.19 7.16
N ASN A 108 4.43 5.99 7.63
CA ASN A 108 4.58 4.75 6.89
C ASN A 108 3.57 3.72 7.42
N ILE A 109 2.41 3.69 6.79
CA ILE A 109 1.27 2.82 7.10
C ILE A 109 1.24 1.73 6.03
N PRO A 110 1.33 0.44 6.40
CA PRO A 110 1.27 -0.63 5.42
C PRO A 110 -0.17 -0.86 4.93
N PRO A 111 -0.36 -1.44 3.74
CA PRO A 111 -1.68 -1.84 3.24
C PRO A 111 -2.28 -3.02 4.02
N HIS A 112 -3.60 -3.17 3.93
CA HIS A 112 -4.37 -4.23 4.61
C HIS A 112 -5.47 -4.75 3.69
N ASN A 113 -6.01 -5.92 4.02
CA ASN A 113 -7.11 -6.50 3.30
C ASN A 113 -8.41 -5.68 3.51
N LEU A 114 -9.14 -5.42 2.43
CA LEU A 114 -10.38 -4.63 2.51
C LEU A 114 -11.47 -5.31 3.36
N GLY A 115 -11.64 -6.62 3.23
CA GLY A 115 -12.66 -7.36 3.98
C GLY A 115 -12.39 -7.31 5.48
N GLU A 116 -11.16 -7.63 5.88
CA GLU A 116 -10.72 -7.61 7.28
C GLU A 116 -10.89 -6.23 7.92
N VAL A 117 -10.53 -5.16 7.20
CA VAL A 117 -10.70 -3.79 7.70
C VAL A 117 -12.18 -3.41 7.84
N VAL A 118 -13.03 -3.84 6.91
CA VAL A 118 -14.48 -3.62 7.01
C VAL A 118 -15.08 -4.41 8.18
N ASP A 119 -14.69 -5.67 8.36
CA ASP A 119 -15.14 -6.51 9.48
C ASP A 119 -14.74 -5.89 10.82
N ALA A 120 -13.52 -5.35 10.93
CA ALA A 120 -13.09 -4.61 12.09
C ALA A 120 -13.91 -3.33 12.34
N CYS A 121 -14.28 -2.59 11.27
CA CYS A 121 -15.16 -1.43 11.41
C CYS A 121 -16.53 -1.82 11.96
N LEU A 122 -17.12 -2.91 11.45
CA LEU A 122 -18.41 -3.43 11.92
C LEU A 122 -18.32 -3.85 13.39
N ALA A 123 -17.26 -4.57 13.76
CA ALA A 123 -17.05 -5.01 15.14
C ALA A 123 -16.88 -3.83 16.12
N VAL A 124 -16.22 -2.75 15.70
CA VAL A 124 -16.12 -1.50 16.49
C VAL A 124 -17.49 -0.83 16.65
N ILE A 125 -18.30 -0.80 15.60
CA ILE A 125 -19.66 -0.22 15.63
C ILE A 125 -20.55 -1.00 16.60
N ASP A 126 -20.47 -2.33 16.58
CA ASP A 126 -21.30 -3.22 17.40
C ASP A 126 -20.85 -3.25 18.87
N LYS A 127 -19.55 -3.13 19.13
CA LYS A 127 -18.96 -3.21 20.47
C LYS A 127 -17.92 -2.11 20.67
N ASP A 128 -18.34 -1.01 21.30
CA ASP A 128 -17.44 0.12 21.58
C ASP A 128 -16.27 -0.26 22.51
N THR A 129 -16.44 -1.27 23.37
CA THR A 129 -15.38 -1.78 24.26
C THR A 129 -14.57 -2.93 23.63
N ILE A 130 -14.51 -3.01 22.30
CA ILE A 130 -13.70 -4.02 21.60
C ILE A 130 -12.22 -3.87 21.96
N THR A 131 -11.58 -5.00 22.24
CA THR A 131 -10.17 -5.03 22.66
C THR A 131 -9.23 -5.09 21.46
N LEU A 132 -7.95 -4.81 21.66
CA LEU A 132 -6.95 -5.00 20.61
C LEU A 132 -6.84 -6.47 20.19
N ASP A 133 -7.02 -7.42 21.11
CA ASP A 133 -6.99 -8.86 20.80
C ASP A 133 -8.15 -9.27 19.87
N ASP A 134 -9.34 -8.73 20.13
CA ASP A 134 -10.51 -8.92 19.25
C ASP A 134 -10.21 -8.34 17.85
N LEU A 135 -9.60 -7.15 17.77
CA LEU A 135 -9.23 -6.52 16.49
C LEU A 135 -8.14 -7.30 15.75
N LEU A 136 -7.16 -7.86 16.45
CA LEU A 136 -6.10 -8.69 15.86
C LEU A 136 -6.62 -10.02 15.32
N ALA A 137 -7.71 -10.54 15.88
CA ALA A 137 -8.37 -11.72 15.33
C ALA A 137 -9.04 -11.44 13.98
N LEU A 138 -9.49 -10.19 13.75
CA LEU A 138 -10.12 -9.74 12.50
C LEU A 138 -9.10 -9.22 11.48
N ILE A 139 -8.07 -8.51 11.94
CA ILE A 139 -6.95 -8.00 11.15
C ILE A 139 -5.66 -8.61 11.70
N PRO A 140 -5.26 -9.82 11.25
CA PRO A 140 -4.06 -10.48 11.75
C PRO A 140 -2.78 -9.69 11.46
N GLY A 141 -2.77 -8.92 10.38
CA GLY A 141 -1.64 -8.10 9.99
C GLY A 141 -1.82 -7.40 8.64
N PRO A 142 -0.75 -6.77 8.14
CA PRO A 142 -0.74 -6.16 6.81
C PRO A 142 -0.89 -7.15 5.65
N ASP A 143 -1.39 -6.66 4.53
CA ASP A 143 -1.58 -7.42 3.27
C ASP A 143 -0.92 -6.65 2.11
N PHE A 144 0.31 -7.06 1.76
CA PHE A 144 1.14 -6.37 0.75
C PHE A 144 0.81 -6.84 -0.68
N PRO A 145 0.83 -5.95 -1.69
CA PRO A 145 0.50 -6.30 -3.07
C PRO A 145 1.50 -7.24 -3.75
N THR A 146 2.72 -7.36 -3.23
CA THR A 146 3.77 -8.24 -3.76
C THR A 146 3.89 -9.55 -3.00
N GLU A 147 2.90 -9.85 -2.14
CA GLU A 147 2.90 -11.01 -1.25
C GLU A 147 4.17 -11.04 -0.37
N GLY A 148 4.72 -12.22 -0.09
CA GLY A 148 5.88 -12.41 0.77
C GLY A 148 5.53 -12.89 2.18
N ILE A 149 6.59 -13.09 2.98
CA ILE A 149 6.48 -13.58 4.36
C ILE A 149 6.70 -12.44 5.33
N ILE A 150 5.72 -12.20 6.19
CA ILE A 150 5.84 -11.28 7.31
C ILE A 150 6.32 -12.04 8.54
N ASN A 151 7.48 -11.65 9.07
CA ASN A 151 7.99 -12.13 10.34
C ASN A 151 7.90 -11.02 11.41
N GLY A 152 7.52 -11.42 12.62
CA GLY A 152 7.48 -10.53 13.79
C GLY A 152 6.07 -10.07 14.18
N ALA A 153 5.21 -11.01 14.57
CA ALA A 153 3.85 -10.73 15.05
C ALA A 153 3.81 -9.73 16.23
N SER A 154 4.84 -9.73 17.09
CA SER A 154 4.96 -8.75 18.18
C SER A 154 5.08 -7.31 17.68
N GLY A 155 5.75 -7.11 16.53
CA GLY A 155 5.87 -5.80 15.90
C GLY A 155 4.56 -5.29 15.31
N ILE A 156 3.71 -6.20 14.80
CA ILE A 156 2.36 -5.88 14.33
C ILE A 156 1.50 -5.43 15.52
N ARG A 157 1.47 -6.23 16.60
CA ARG A 157 0.72 -5.88 17.82
C ARG A 157 1.14 -4.51 18.35
N GLN A 158 2.45 -4.30 18.51
CA GLN A 158 2.98 -3.03 19.01
C GLN A 158 2.57 -1.85 18.12
N ALA A 159 2.62 -2.03 16.79
CA ALA A 159 2.17 -1.03 15.85
C ALA A 159 0.69 -0.70 16.04
N TYR A 160 -0.18 -1.70 16.10
CA TYR A 160 -1.61 -1.46 16.25
C TYR A 160 -1.98 -0.85 17.61
N GLU A 161 -1.24 -1.17 18.67
CA GLU A 161 -1.42 -0.63 20.01
C GLU A 161 -0.94 0.83 20.14
N THR A 162 0.19 1.18 19.51
CA THR A 162 0.88 2.45 19.79
C THR A 162 1.02 3.38 18.59
N GLY A 163 0.73 2.89 17.38
CA GLY A 163 1.03 3.57 16.13
C GLY A 163 2.44 3.32 15.59
N LYS A 164 3.33 2.67 16.33
CA LYS A 164 4.72 2.39 15.92
C LYS A 164 5.10 0.94 16.11
N GLY A 165 5.80 0.38 15.13
CA GLY A 165 6.32 -0.97 15.23
C GLY A 165 7.27 -1.29 14.09
N LYS A 166 7.80 -2.50 14.11
CA LYS A 166 8.76 -2.96 13.11
C LYS A 166 8.45 -4.39 12.76
N ILE A 167 8.31 -4.66 11.47
CA ILE A 167 8.15 -6.01 10.93
C ILE A 167 9.26 -6.31 9.94
N TYR A 168 9.53 -7.59 9.73
CA TYR A 168 10.50 -8.07 8.75
C TYR A 168 9.74 -8.67 7.59
N LEU A 169 9.99 -8.19 6.38
CA LEU A 169 9.43 -8.73 5.16
C LEU A 169 10.48 -9.60 4.49
N ARG A 170 10.13 -10.81 4.12
CA ARG A 170 11.04 -11.79 3.51
C ARG A 170 10.45 -12.31 2.21
N SER A 171 11.32 -12.53 1.23
CA SER A 171 10.98 -13.22 -0.01
C SER A 171 10.52 -14.65 0.23
N VAL A 172 9.60 -15.14 -0.60
CA VAL A 172 9.26 -16.56 -0.67
C VAL A 172 10.26 -17.23 -1.60
N SER A 173 10.85 -18.32 -1.11
CA SER A 173 11.84 -19.07 -1.84
C SER A 173 11.84 -20.54 -1.45
N HIS A 174 12.21 -21.41 -2.39
CA HIS A 174 12.41 -22.83 -2.17
C HIS A 174 13.71 -23.31 -2.83
N VAL A 175 14.11 -24.54 -2.53
CA VAL A 175 15.33 -25.15 -3.08
C VAL A 175 14.94 -26.17 -4.15
N GLU A 176 15.61 -26.12 -5.29
CA GLU A 176 15.46 -27.09 -6.38
C GLU A 176 16.79 -27.79 -6.69
N GLY A 177 16.73 -29.03 -7.18
CA GLY A 177 17.89 -29.83 -7.60
C GLY A 177 18.45 -30.76 -6.51
N GLU A 178 19.12 -31.82 -6.95
CA GLU A 178 19.78 -32.81 -6.08
C GLU A 178 21.28 -32.51 -5.95
N ASP A 179 22.05 -32.84 -6.99
CA ASP A 179 23.52 -32.68 -7.00
C ASP A 179 23.99 -31.24 -7.13
N LYS A 180 23.25 -30.43 -7.91
CA LYS A 180 23.50 -29.00 -8.10
C LYS A 180 22.25 -28.24 -7.66
N GLN A 181 22.27 -27.78 -6.42
CA GLN A 181 21.13 -27.11 -5.80
C GLN A 181 21.04 -25.65 -6.26
N SER A 182 19.81 -25.14 -6.33
CA SER A 182 19.52 -23.74 -6.64
C SER A 182 18.47 -23.20 -5.66
N ILE A 183 18.62 -21.93 -5.28
CA ILE A 183 17.58 -21.21 -4.55
C ILE A 183 16.71 -20.52 -5.60
N VAL A 184 15.42 -20.82 -5.58
CA VAL A 184 14.43 -20.22 -6.47
C VAL A 184 13.57 -19.29 -5.64
N VAL A 185 13.54 -18.01 -6.03
CA VAL A 185 12.75 -16.97 -5.39
C VAL A 185 11.54 -16.66 -6.26
N THR A 186 10.35 -16.74 -5.66
CA THR A 186 9.06 -16.59 -6.35
C THR A 186 8.34 -15.30 -6.00
N GLU A 187 8.61 -14.73 -4.82
CA GLU A 187 8.03 -13.46 -4.36
C GLU A 187 9.10 -12.60 -3.70
N LEU A 188 9.04 -11.28 -3.91
CA LEU A 188 9.97 -10.32 -3.31
C LEU A 188 9.24 -9.44 -2.28
N PRO A 189 9.96 -8.93 -1.26
CA PRO A 189 9.37 -7.99 -0.32
C PRO A 189 8.83 -6.71 -1.00
N TYR A 190 7.86 -6.08 -0.34
CA TYR A 190 7.24 -4.85 -0.84
C TYR A 190 8.27 -3.76 -1.15
N GLN A 191 8.10 -3.09 -2.31
CA GLN A 191 8.98 -2.04 -2.86
C GLN A 191 10.42 -2.48 -3.17
N VAL A 192 10.69 -3.78 -3.27
CA VAL A 192 11.99 -4.28 -3.74
C VAL A 192 12.00 -4.38 -5.26
N ASN A 193 13.01 -3.77 -5.87
CA ASN A 193 13.24 -3.85 -7.30
C ASN A 193 14.10 -5.07 -7.64
N LYS A 194 13.59 -5.97 -8.49
CA LYS A 194 14.27 -7.22 -8.83
C LYS A 194 15.62 -7.00 -9.53
N ALA A 195 15.68 -6.11 -10.53
CA ALA A 195 16.92 -5.86 -11.28
C ALA A 195 18.05 -5.31 -10.39
N LYS A 196 17.73 -4.38 -9.48
CA LYS A 196 18.66 -3.85 -8.48
C LYS A 196 19.11 -4.92 -7.50
N LEU A 197 18.19 -5.78 -7.06
CA LEU A 197 18.53 -6.90 -6.18
C LEU A 197 19.52 -7.86 -6.86
N ILE A 198 19.27 -8.26 -8.11
CA ILE A 198 20.17 -9.13 -8.89
C ILE A 198 21.54 -8.48 -9.03
N THR A 199 21.58 -7.19 -9.36
CA THR A 199 22.84 -6.43 -9.50
C THR A 199 23.62 -6.42 -8.19
N LYS A 200 22.95 -6.17 -7.07
CA LYS A 200 23.58 -6.19 -5.75
C LYS A 200 24.08 -7.57 -5.35
N ILE A 201 23.35 -8.65 -5.65
CA ILE A 201 23.86 -10.01 -5.38
C ILE A 201 25.11 -10.27 -6.23
N ALA A 202 25.12 -9.88 -7.50
CA ALA A 202 26.29 -10.03 -8.38
C ALA A 202 27.51 -9.24 -7.85
N GLU A 203 27.30 -8.03 -7.34
CA GLU A 203 28.34 -7.24 -6.67
C GLU A 203 28.89 -7.93 -5.42
N LEU A 204 28.01 -8.46 -4.55
CA LEU A 204 28.42 -9.18 -3.34
C LEU A 204 29.26 -10.44 -3.66
N VAL A 205 28.93 -11.14 -4.76
CA VAL A 205 29.70 -12.30 -5.24
C VAL A 205 31.06 -11.85 -5.78
N LYS A 206 31.10 -10.79 -6.59
CA LYS A 206 32.34 -10.21 -7.13
C LYS A 206 33.29 -9.74 -6.03
N ASP A 207 32.75 -9.12 -4.99
CA ASP A 207 33.50 -8.64 -3.82
C ASP A 207 33.88 -9.75 -2.84
N LYS A 208 33.52 -11.02 -3.12
CA LYS A 208 33.72 -12.19 -2.25
C LYS A 208 33.10 -12.03 -0.86
N LYS A 209 32.08 -11.18 -0.72
CA LYS A 209 31.26 -11.09 0.50
C LYS A 209 30.28 -12.26 0.61
N VAL A 210 29.88 -12.80 -0.54
CA VAL A 210 29.11 -14.05 -0.67
C VAL A 210 29.91 -14.97 -1.60
N ASP A 211 30.38 -16.11 -1.10
CA ASP A 211 30.99 -17.17 -1.92
C ASP A 211 30.01 -18.34 -2.05
N GLY A 212 30.14 -19.12 -3.13
CA GLY A 212 29.31 -20.30 -3.37
C GLY A 212 28.17 -20.11 -4.38
N ILE A 213 27.98 -18.90 -4.93
CA ILE A 213 27.04 -18.68 -6.04
C ILE A 213 27.78 -18.85 -7.38
N THR A 214 27.26 -19.72 -8.25
CA THR A 214 27.85 -19.99 -9.59
C THR A 214 27.11 -19.28 -10.72
N GLY A 215 25.86 -18.89 -10.50
CA GLY A 215 25.03 -18.27 -11.54
C GLY A 215 23.82 -17.55 -10.94
N LEU A 216 23.39 -16.51 -11.63
CA LEU A 216 22.15 -15.78 -11.37
C LEU A 216 21.36 -15.73 -12.67
N ARG A 217 20.10 -16.15 -12.65
CA ARG A 217 19.20 -16.08 -13.80
C ARG A 217 17.86 -15.48 -13.39
N ASP A 218 17.29 -14.71 -14.30
CA ASP A 218 15.91 -14.28 -14.23
C ASP A 218 15.12 -15.09 -15.25
N GLU A 219 14.28 -16.00 -14.76
CA GLU A 219 13.41 -16.87 -15.54
C GLU A 219 11.94 -16.45 -15.36
N SER A 220 11.71 -15.18 -14.98
CA SER A 220 10.36 -14.63 -14.84
C SER A 220 9.68 -14.50 -16.20
N ASP A 221 8.40 -14.82 -16.25
CA ASP A 221 7.57 -14.71 -17.44
C ASP A 221 6.23 -14.02 -17.12
N LYS A 222 5.22 -14.22 -17.97
CA LYS A 222 3.89 -13.63 -17.77
C LYS A 222 3.08 -14.34 -16.67
N ASP A 223 3.45 -15.57 -16.34
CA ASP A 223 2.72 -16.45 -15.41
C ASP A 223 3.28 -16.33 -13.98
N GLY A 224 4.51 -15.85 -13.81
CA GLY A 224 5.03 -15.53 -12.49
C GLY A 224 6.48 -15.07 -12.46
N MET A 225 6.90 -14.59 -11.29
CA MET A 225 8.29 -14.23 -11.03
C MET A 225 9.10 -15.48 -10.64
N ARG A 226 10.28 -15.63 -11.24
CA ARG A 226 11.19 -16.72 -10.91
C ARG A 226 12.65 -16.30 -11.05
N MET A 227 13.25 -15.90 -9.93
CA MET A 227 14.68 -15.57 -9.85
C MET A 227 15.46 -16.78 -9.32
N VAL A 228 16.45 -17.25 -10.09
CA VAL A 228 17.24 -18.45 -9.78
C VAL A 228 18.65 -18.06 -9.37
N ILE A 229 19.07 -18.55 -8.22
CA ILE A 229 20.42 -18.43 -7.69
C ILE A 229 21.04 -19.83 -7.67
N GLU A 230 21.95 -20.09 -8.59
CA GLU A 230 22.64 -21.38 -8.66
C GLU A 230 23.79 -21.43 -7.67
N LEU A 231 23.88 -22.55 -6.96
CA LEU A 231 24.92 -22.78 -5.97
C LEU A 231 26.03 -23.68 -6.52
N ARG A 232 27.24 -23.49 -6.00
CA ARG A 232 28.37 -24.39 -6.20
C ARG A 232 28.05 -25.73 -5.53
N ARG A 233 28.53 -26.82 -6.12
CA ARG A 233 28.36 -28.17 -5.56
C ARG A 233 28.93 -28.22 -4.14
N GLY A 234 28.14 -28.75 -3.20
CA GLY A 234 28.52 -28.89 -1.79
C GLY A 234 28.16 -27.70 -0.88
N GLU A 235 27.63 -26.61 -1.44
CA GLU A 235 27.08 -25.51 -0.63
C GLU A 235 25.77 -25.93 0.05
N VAL A 236 25.55 -25.44 1.26
CA VAL A 236 24.30 -25.69 2.01
C VAL A 236 23.31 -24.56 1.71
N PRO A 237 22.19 -24.83 1.01
CA PRO A 237 21.27 -23.78 0.56
C PRO A 237 20.70 -22.93 1.68
N GLU A 238 20.39 -23.53 2.84
CA GLU A 238 19.83 -22.82 3.99
C GLU A 238 20.81 -21.79 4.56
N VAL A 239 22.12 -22.10 4.58
CA VAL A 239 23.16 -21.17 5.05
C VAL A 239 23.31 -20.03 4.06
N MET A 240 23.34 -20.35 2.76
CA MET A 240 23.40 -19.34 1.70
C MET A 240 22.18 -18.41 1.76
N LEU A 241 20.98 -18.96 1.88
CA LEU A 241 19.74 -18.20 1.95
C LEU A 241 19.72 -17.24 3.15
N ASN A 242 20.17 -17.71 4.32
CA ASN A 242 20.31 -16.87 5.51
C ASN A 242 21.34 -15.75 5.34
N ASN A 243 22.44 -16.00 4.63
CA ASN A 243 23.41 -14.96 4.30
C ASN A 243 22.83 -13.93 3.34
N LEU A 244 22.09 -14.36 2.31
CA LEU A 244 21.39 -13.48 1.38
C LEU A 244 20.36 -12.60 2.10
N TYR A 245 19.57 -13.15 3.03
CA TYR A 245 18.63 -12.36 3.84
C TYR A 245 19.31 -11.29 4.70
N LYS A 246 20.56 -11.49 5.12
CA LYS A 246 21.29 -10.49 5.92
C LYS A 246 21.92 -9.39 5.07
N LEU A 247 22.33 -9.71 3.85
CA LEU A 247 23.15 -8.83 3.01
C LEU A 247 22.36 -8.15 1.88
N THR A 248 21.14 -8.61 1.61
CA THR A 248 20.35 -8.19 0.46
C THR A 248 18.90 -7.88 0.85
N GLU A 249 18.19 -7.24 -0.07
CA GLU A 249 16.78 -6.90 0.01
C GLU A 249 15.86 -8.11 -0.17
N MET A 250 16.39 -9.33 -0.25
CA MET A 250 15.59 -10.56 -0.08
C MET A 250 14.91 -10.61 1.29
N GLN A 251 15.43 -9.87 2.28
CA GLN A 251 14.72 -9.56 3.51
C GLN A 251 14.88 -8.07 3.82
N THR A 252 13.77 -7.38 4.04
CA THR A 252 13.74 -5.96 4.38
C THR A 252 13.05 -5.74 5.73
N VAL A 253 13.23 -4.55 6.26
CA VAL A 253 12.55 -4.08 7.45
C VAL A 253 11.49 -3.08 7.01
N PHE A 254 10.26 -3.28 7.46
CA PHE A 254 9.22 -2.27 7.35
C PHE A 254 9.01 -1.61 8.72
N GLY A 255 9.40 -0.34 8.83
CA GLY A 255 9.13 0.49 10.01
C GLY A 255 7.74 1.09 9.93
N ILE A 256 6.82 0.58 10.75
CA ILE A 256 5.45 1.08 10.83
C ILE A 256 5.44 2.35 11.67
N ASN A 257 4.85 3.41 11.11
CA ASN A 257 4.66 4.68 11.79
C ASN A 257 3.35 5.32 11.32
N MET A 258 2.28 5.11 12.07
CA MET A 258 0.91 5.46 11.70
C MET A 258 0.58 6.90 12.08
N VAL A 259 1.20 7.84 11.37
CA VAL A 259 0.92 9.28 11.50
C VAL A 259 -0.06 9.71 10.42
N ALA A 260 -1.14 10.37 10.80
CA ALA A 260 -2.12 10.95 9.89
C ALA A 260 -2.53 12.36 10.36
N ILE A 261 -3.22 13.09 9.49
CA ILE A 261 -3.81 14.39 9.86
C ILE A 261 -5.21 14.14 10.40
N ASP A 262 -5.43 14.49 11.66
CA ASP A 262 -6.72 14.43 12.35
C ASP A 262 -7.08 15.85 12.78
N LYS A 263 -8.18 16.39 12.25
CA LYS A 263 -8.65 17.77 12.51
C LYS A 263 -7.56 18.84 12.31
N GLY A 264 -6.83 18.72 11.19
CA GLY A 264 -5.79 19.68 10.79
C GLY A 264 -4.44 19.50 11.51
N MET A 265 -4.33 18.56 12.45
CA MET A 265 -3.10 18.34 13.21
C MET A 265 -2.51 16.95 12.94
N PRO A 266 -1.18 16.83 12.79
CA PRO A 266 -0.53 15.54 12.69
C PRO A 266 -0.62 14.79 14.01
N LYS A 267 -1.06 13.53 13.94
CA LYS A 267 -1.29 12.69 15.12
C LYS A 267 -0.76 11.29 14.87
N LEU A 268 -0.06 10.76 15.87
CA LEU A 268 0.26 9.34 15.91
C LEU A 268 -1.02 8.59 16.33
N MET A 269 -1.48 7.68 15.51
CA MET A 269 -2.75 6.98 15.69
C MET A 269 -2.52 5.49 15.90
N THR A 270 -3.36 4.90 16.75
CA THR A 270 -3.46 3.44 16.92
C THR A 270 -4.38 2.87 15.84
N LEU A 271 -4.42 1.53 15.67
CA LEU A 271 -5.37 0.90 14.76
C LEU A 271 -6.81 1.30 15.11
N ARG A 272 -7.17 1.19 16.40
CA ARG A 272 -8.49 1.59 16.90
C ARG A 272 -8.79 3.07 16.60
N GLY A 273 -7.83 3.96 16.82
CA GLY A 273 -8.00 5.38 16.55
C GLY A 273 -8.25 5.69 15.07
N ILE A 274 -7.62 4.97 14.15
CA ILE A 274 -7.87 5.13 12.71
C ILE A 274 -9.27 4.63 12.34
N LEU A 275 -9.69 3.48 12.88
CA LEU A 275 -11.04 2.93 12.66
C LEU A 275 -12.11 3.89 13.20
N ASP A 276 -11.94 4.42 14.40
CA ASP A 276 -12.85 5.41 15.00
C ASP A 276 -12.96 6.68 14.14
N ALA A 277 -11.84 7.19 13.64
CA ALA A 277 -11.83 8.37 12.77
C ALA A 277 -12.59 8.12 11.45
N PHE A 278 -12.42 6.94 10.85
CA PHE A 278 -13.16 6.57 9.65
C PHE A 278 -14.67 6.43 9.93
N ILE A 279 -15.05 5.76 11.02
CA ILE A 279 -16.45 5.58 11.40
C ILE A 279 -17.12 6.93 11.71
N ALA A 280 -16.42 7.83 12.42
CA ALA A 280 -16.90 9.18 12.69
C ALA A 280 -17.14 9.95 11.39
N HIS A 281 -16.17 9.96 10.47
CA HIS A 281 -16.33 10.56 9.14
C HIS A 281 -17.54 9.99 8.38
N ARG A 282 -17.73 8.67 8.41
CA ARG A 282 -18.90 8.04 7.79
C ARG A 282 -20.23 8.47 8.42
N ARG A 283 -20.30 8.62 9.74
CA ARG A 283 -21.49 9.09 10.44
C ARG A 283 -21.83 10.52 10.02
N ASP A 284 -20.85 11.41 9.94
CA ASP A 284 -21.03 12.80 9.55
C ASP A 284 -21.55 12.89 8.10
N VAL A 285 -20.89 12.21 7.16
CA VAL A 285 -21.29 12.18 5.74
C VAL A 285 -22.72 11.64 5.56
N VAL A 286 -23.09 10.57 6.28
CA VAL A 286 -24.44 10.00 6.20
C VAL A 286 -25.49 10.92 6.82
N THR A 287 -25.18 11.57 7.94
CA THR A 287 -26.09 12.50 8.61
C THR A 287 -26.40 13.70 7.72
N VAL A 288 -25.37 14.29 7.10
CA VAL A 288 -25.54 15.40 6.14
C VAL A 288 -26.36 14.95 4.92
N ALA A 289 -26.06 13.78 4.36
CA ALA A 289 -26.79 13.24 3.21
C ALA A 289 -28.28 13.04 3.51
N LEU A 290 -28.62 12.50 4.69
CA LEU A 290 -30.01 12.30 5.12
C LEU A 290 -30.73 13.63 5.31
N PHE A 291 -30.10 14.60 5.96
CA PHE A 291 -30.66 15.94 6.15
C PHE A 291 -30.95 16.66 4.82
N LEU A 292 -30.02 16.60 3.87
CA LEU A 292 -30.22 17.20 2.54
C LEU A 292 -31.32 16.47 1.75
N SER A 293 -31.49 15.17 1.96
CA SER A 293 -32.56 14.41 1.33
C SER A 293 -33.95 14.76 1.90
N SER A 294 -34.07 15.03 3.20
CA SER A 294 -35.35 15.43 3.81
C SER A 294 -35.80 16.81 3.32
N ILE A 295 -34.87 17.77 3.20
CA ILE A 295 -35.16 19.09 2.61
C ILE A 295 -35.69 18.94 1.18
N ARG A 296 -35.06 18.08 0.37
CA ARG A 296 -35.51 17.86 -1.02
C ARG A 296 -36.91 17.25 -1.12
N GLN A 297 -37.32 16.43 -0.14
CA GLN A 297 -38.67 15.87 -0.11
C GLN A 297 -39.73 16.91 0.28
N GLU A 298 -39.42 17.82 1.21
CA GLU A 298 -40.32 18.91 1.61
C GLU A 298 -40.57 19.90 0.45
N THR A 299 -39.57 20.17 -0.37
CA THR A 299 -39.69 21.08 -1.53
C THR A 299 -40.55 20.53 -2.67
N VAL A 300 -40.87 19.22 -2.68
CA VAL A 300 -41.70 18.56 -3.71
C VAL A 300 -43.21 18.63 -3.37
N HIS A 301 -43.60 19.25 -2.26
CA HIS A 301 -45.01 19.40 -1.83
C HIS A 301 -45.55 20.83 -1.95
N ILE A 302 -45.34 21.46 -3.11
CA ILE A 302 -46.10 22.65 -3.51
C ILE A 302 -46.64 22.41 -4.91
N SER A 303 -47.88 21.91 -4.99
CA SER A 303 -48.71 21.81 -6.19
C SER A 303 -50.03 22.51 -5.96
#